data_AF-A0A1C3XRY9-F1
#
_entry.id   AF-A0A1C3XRY9-F1
#
_cell.length_a   1.000
_cell.length_b   1.000
_cell.length_c   1.000
_cell.angle_alpha   90.00
_cell.angle_beta   90.00
_cell.angle_gamma   90.00
#
_symmetry.space_group_name_H-M   'P 1'
#
loop_
_entity.id
_entity.type
_entity.pdbx_description
1 polymer ?
#
loop_
_entity_poly.entity_id
_entity_poly.type
_entity_poly.pdbx_seq_one_letter_code
_entity_poly.pdbx_strand_id
1 'polypeptide(L)'
;MWSKDNEDTITDEDGNIVYFGIERFVRDICLGDCCFICGAPRDSVPFNDEHILPQWVLGRYDLHARTINLPNGTSFRYDRYTIPCCESCNTLMGRTLEEPMRALVEGGNSAIFGHQENTGHLLFYVWVGLIFLKLHLKDRRLRANRDLRKSAATISEDLEYNWQGLHYLHTLVRCFATGTVIDPSALGSFVCIRVQEDLSAKSFDLADLYDAQAIMVRIDGFAFLAAFNDARGSGLFLKQKLDRVTGPVSSLQLRELFAELCFLNLHLKEHPPIQSGFSLDDELHAMKGEIIVPELHELDYGVRAHLHEYYFRDQIGKIKNYQFSDAEIVAMIKSGRMTFLFDRNGRFFETSVAEPPANFTRSEEP
;
A
#
# COMPACT_ATOMS: atom_id res chain seq x y z
N MET A 1 -29.94 15.89 -11.31
CA MET A 1 -29.57 16.62 -10.10
C MET A 1 -29.32 15.62 -9.01
N TRP A 2 -28.13 15.67 -8.44
CA TRP A 2 -27.76 14.80 -7.34
C TRP A 2 -28.62 15.07 -6.11
N SER A 3 -28.86 14.01 -5.33
CA SER A 3 -29.59 14.10 -4.07
C SER A 3 -28.75 13.56 -2.93
N LYS A 4 -28.93 14.16 -1.75
CA LYS A 4 -28.25 13.76 -0.52
C LYS A 4 -29.28 13.18 0.45
N ASP A 5 -29.03 11.98 0.95
CA ASP A 5 -29.88 11.33 1.95
C ASP A 5 -29.54 11.75 3.38
N ASN A 6 -30.26 11.20 4.35
CA ASN A 6 -30.09 11.47 5.78
C ASN A 6 -28.82 10.86 6.38
N GLU A 7 -28.14 9.96 5.67
CA GLU A 7 -26.86 9.35 6.07
C GLU A 7 -25.67 10.05 5.39
N ASP A 8 -25.90 11.22 4.78
CA ASP A 8 -24.92 11.97 3.98
C ASP A 8 -24.42 11.27 2.70
N THR A 9 -25.12 10.23 2.23
CA THR A 9 -24.83 9.60 0.94
C THR A 9 -25.41 10.43 -0.20
N ILE A 10 -24.65 10.56 -1.29
CA ILE A 10 -25.07 11.29 -2.48
C ILE A 10 -25.26 10.33 -3.64
N THR A 11 -26.40 10.43 -4.32
CA THR A 11 -26.74 9.64 -5.51
C THR A 11 -27.01 10.53 -6.71
N ASP A 12 -26.73 10.01 -7.90
CA ASP A 12 -27.13 10.62 -9.16
C ASP A 12 -28.62 10.38 -9.49
N GLU A 13 -29.06 10.85 -10.66
CA GLU A 13 -30.45 10.72 -11.14
C GLU A 13 -30.86 9.26 -11.37
N ASP A 14 -29.91 8.39 -11.69
CA ASP A 14 -30.12 6.96 -11.93
C ASP A 14 -30.07 6.14 -10.63
N GLY A 15 -29.82 6.80 -9.50
CA GLY A 15 -29.70 6.18 -8.18
C GLY A 15 -28.34 5.54 -7.92
N ASN A 16 -27.33 5.78 -8.77
CA ASN A 16 -25.96 5.35 -8.49
C ASN A 16 -25.36 6.19 -7.37
N ILE A 17 -24.65 5.53 -6.46
CA ILE A 17 -23.99 6.23 -5.35
C ILE A 17 -22.74 6.92 -5.88
N VAL A 18 -22.73 8.25 -5.83
CA VAL A 18 -21.54 9.07 -6.14
C VAL A 18 -20.62 9.10 -4.93
N TYR A 19 -21.17 9.36 -3.75
CA TYR A 19 -20.42 9.44 -2.50
C TYR A 19 -21.15 8.69 -1.40
N PHE A 20 -20.43 7.83 -0.68
CA PHE A 20 -20.97 7.14 0.49
C PHE A 20 -20.87 8.05 1.71
N GLY A 21 -21.96 8.18 2.47
CA GLY A 21 -21.85 8.62 3.85
C GLY A 21 -21.08 7.60 4.69
N ILE A 22 -20.49 8.04 5.80
CA ILE A 22 -19.63 7.18 6.64
C ILE A 22 -20.41 5.97 7.16
N GLU A 23 -21.63 6.16 7.65
CA GLU A 23 -22.46 5.08 8.19
C GLU A 23 -22.77 4.02 7.13
N ARG A 24 -23.17 4.48 5.92
CA ARG A 24 -23.45 3.60 4.80
C ARG A 24 -22.20 2.89 4.28
N PHE A 25 -21.06 3.57 4.23
CA PHE A 25 -19.78 2.94 3.89
C PHE A 25 -19.43 1.81 4.86
N VAL A 26 -19.50 2.07 6.18
CA VAL A 26 -19.20 1.04 7.17
C VAL A 26 -20.18 -0.13 7.06
N ARG A 27 -21.48 0.15 6.96
CA ARG A 27 -22.52 -0.88 6.88
C ARG A 27 -22.41 -1.72 5.60
N ASP A 28 -22.38 -1.08 4.44
CA ASP A 28 -22.55 -1.76 3.15
C ASP A 28 -21.20 -2.28 2.62
N ILE A 29 -20.13 -1.50 2.77
CA ILE A 29 -18.81 -1.81 2.18
C ILE A 29 -17.91 -2.53 3.18
N CYS A 30 -17.74 -1.97 4.38
CA CYS A 30 -16.82 -2.56 5.36
C CYS A 30 -17.38 -3.81 6.02
N LEU A 31 -18.66 -3.83 6.37
CA LEU A 31 -19.28 -4.93 7.13
C LEU A 31 -20.29 -5.74 6.31
N GLY A 32 -20.69 -5.25 5.14
CA GLY A 32 -21.67 -5.87 4.28
C GLY A 32 -21.12 -6.94 3.34
N ASP A 33 -22.01 -7.47 2.51
CA ASP A 33 -21.68 -8.30 1.34
C ASP A 33 -22.15 -7.62 0.04
N CYS A 34 -21.93 -6.31 -0.02
CA CYS A 34 -22.20 -5.49 -1.21
C CYS A 34 -20.94 -5.37 -2.08
N CYS A 35 -21.13 -4.99 -3.34
CA CYS A 35 -20.04 -4.62 -4.23
C CYS A 35 -19.22 -3.49 -3.59
N PHE A 36 -17.91 -3.71 -3.40
CA PHE A 36 -17.08 -2.73 -2.71
C PHE A 36 -16.94 -1.39 -3.46
N ILE A 37 -17.28 -1.35 -4.75
CA ILE A 37 -17.26 -0.12 -5.56
C ILE A 37 -18.61 0.60 -5.54
N CYS A 38 -19.73 -0.05 -5.88
CA CYS A 38 -21.02 0.65 -6.02
C CYS A 38 -21.99 0.45 -4.87
N GLY A 39 -21.70 -0.44 -3.92
CA GLY A 39 -22.59 -0.76 -2.80
C GLY A 39 -23.82 -1.59 -3.18
N ALA A 40 -23.91 -2.07 -4.43
CA ALA A 40 -24.99 -2.96 -4.84
C ALA A 40 -24.97 -4.26 -4.01
N PRO A 41 -26.09 -4.69 -3.41
CA PRO A 41 -26.20 -5.99 -2.76
C PRO A 41 -26.01 -7.17 -3.72
N ARG A 42 -25.56 -8.32 -3.21
CA ARG A 42 -25.35 -9.55 -4.00
C ARG A 42 -26.58 -10.07 -4.73
N ASP A 43 -27.76 -9.81 -4.19
CA ASP A 43 -29.05 -10.25 -4.72
C ASP A 43 -29.67 -9.27 -5.72
N SER A 44 -29.06 -8.08 -5.92
CA SER A 44 -29.58 -7.07 -6.85
C SER A 44 -28.92 -7.08 -8.23
N VAL A 45 -27.67 -7.56 -8.34
CA VAL A 45 -26.90 -7.58 -9.60
C VAL A 45 -25.97 -8.81 -9.69
N PRO A 46 -25.47 -9.21 -10.88
CA PRO A 46 -24.48 -10.28 -11.03
C PRO A 46 -23.11 -9.94 -10.41
N PHE A 47 -22.49 -10.92 -9.77
CA PHE A 47 -21.16 -10.82 -9.13
C PHE A 47 -20.20 -11.83 -9.72
N ASN A 48 -18.97 -11.40 -9.96
CA ASN A 48 -17.85 -12.29 -10.27
C ASN A 48 -16.73 -12.24 -9.23
N ASP A 49 -16.88 -11.40 -8.20
CA ASP A 49 -15.87 -11.09 -7.18
C ASP A 49 -14.54 -10.58 -7.78
N GLU A 50 -13.86 -9.71 -7.06
CA GLU A 50 -12.59 -9.16 -7.50
C GLU A 50 -11.43 -9.74 -6.68
N HIS A 51 -10.34 -10.10 -7.35
CA HIS A 51 -9.14 -10.54 -6.65
C HIS A 51 -8.45 -9.35 -5.95
N ILE A 52 -7.83 -9.60 -4.79
CA ILE A 52 -7.04 -8.57 -4.10
C ILE A 52 -5.92 -8.06 -5.01
N LEU A 53 -5.14 -9.00 -5.55
CA LEU A 53 -4.18 -8.72 -6.60
C LEU A 53 -4.83 -9.00 -7.96
N PRO A 54 -4.71 -8.08 -8.94
CA PRO A 54 -5.31 -8.26 -10.25
C PRO A 54 -4.88 -9.57 -10.92
N GLN A 55 -5.77 -10.18 -11.69
CA GLN A 55 -5.51 -11.46 -12.37
C GLN A 55 -4.24 -11.44 -13.22
N TRP A 56 -3.94 -10.32 -13.88
CA TRP A 56 -2.73 -10.18 -14.69
C TRP A 56 -1.45 -10.20 -13.84
N VAL A 57 -1.48 -9.69 -12.60
CA VAL A 57 -0.37 -9.79 -11.64
C VAL A 57 -0.20 -11.26 -11.21
N LEU A 58 -1.30 -11.92 -10.86
CA LEU A 58 -1.29 -13.33 -10.45
C LEU A 58 -0.69 -14.24 -11.53
N GLY A 59 -1.10 -14.04 -12.78
CA GLY A 59 -0.59 -14.78 -13.93
C GLY A 59 0.85 -14.41 -14.29
N ARG A 60 1.22 -13.12 -14.25
CA ARG A 60 2.58 -12.68 -14.57
C ARG A 60 3.61 -13.32 -13.65
N TYR A 61 3.34 -13.35 -12.35
CA TYR A 61 4.30 -13.77 -11.31
C TYR A 61 4.08 -15.18 -10.77
N ASP A 62 3.19 -15.97 -11.39
CA ASP A 62 2.86 -17.33 -10.96
C ASP A 62 2.46 -17.39 -9.47
N LEU A 63 1.56 -16.47 -9.08
CA LEU A 63 1.15 -16.30 -7.67
C LEU A 63 -0.09 -17.13 -7.32
N HIS A 64 -0.85 -17.63 -8.28
CA HIS A 64 -2.14 -18.31 -8.03
C HIS A 64 -2.05 -19.39 -6.94
N ALA A 65 -1.04 -20.27 -7.01
CA ALA A 65 -0.83 -21.33 -6.03
C ALA A 65 0.00 -20.90 -4.81
N ARG A 66 0.57 -19.70 -4.82
CA ARG A 66 1.39 -19.15 -3.72
C ARG A 66 0.50 -18.56 -2.63
N THR A 67 1.12 -18.25 -1.51
CA THR A 67 0.45 -17.71 -0.35
C THR A 67 0.98 -16.36 0.07
N ILE A 68 0.09 -15.54 0.62
CA ILE A 68 0.40 -14.34 1.41
C ILE A 68 0.38 -14.70 2.90
N ASN A 69 1.22 -14.02 3.70
CA ASN A 69 1.13 -14.08 5.16
C ASN A 69 0.11 -13.05 5.64
N LEU A 70 -0.82 -13.49 6.48
CA LEU A 70 -1.86 -12.68 7.09
C LEU A 70 -1.35 -12.09 8.43
N PRO A 71 -1.97 -11.01 8.93
CA PRO A 71 -1.59 -10.40 10.21
C PRO A 71 -1.58 -11.36 11.41
N ASN A 72 -2.44 -12.38 11.41
CA ASN A 72 -2.46 -13.41 12.45
C ASN A 72 -1.34 -14.46 12.34
N GLY A 73 -0.34 -14.25 11.47
CA GLY A 73 0.79 -15.13 11.25
C GLY A 73 0.47 -16.40 10.44
N THR A 74 -0.74 -16.52 9.91
CA THR A 74 -1.14 -17.65 9.06
C THR A 74 -0.98 -17.31 7.58
N SER A 75 -1.03 -18.31 6.70
CA SER A 75 -0.93 -18.10 5.26
C SER A 75 -2.26 -18.31 4.53
N PHE A 76 -2.46 -17.56 3.45
CA PHE A 76 -3.67 -17.61 2.61
C PHE A 76 -3.32 -17.65 1.13
N ARG A 77 -4.04 -18.43 0.31
CA ARG A 77 -3.73 -18.58 -1.12
C ARG A 77 -4.25 -17.40 -1.94
N TYR A 78 -3.43 -16.89 -2.86
CA TYR A 78 -3.80 -15.76 -3.72
C TYR A 78 -5.00 -16.05 -4.64
N ASP A 79 -5.12 -17.28 -5.16
CA ASP A 79 -6.25 -17.67 -6.03
C ASP A 79 -7.63 -17.66 -5.34
N ARG A 80 -7.67 -17.60 -4.01
CA ARG A 80 -8.92 -17.51 -3.22
C ARG A 80 -9.07 -16.14 -2.55
N TYR A 81 -8.11 -15.25 -2.77
CA TYR A 81 -8.03 -13.97 -2.11
C TYR A 81 -8.82 -12.96 -2.93
N THR A 82 -10.13 -12.95 -2.68
CA THR A 82 -11.13 -12.14 -3.40
C THR A 82 -12.06 -11.37 -2.44
N ILE A 83 -12.67 -10.29 -2.92
CA ILE A 83 -13.71 -9.51 -2.25
C ILE A 83 -14.94 -9.33 -3.17
N PRO A 84 -16.13 -8.99 -2.64
CA PRO A 84 -17.32 -8.87 -3.47
C PRO A 84 -17.22 -7.67 -4.42
N CYS A 85 -17.42 -7.94 -5.70
CA CYS A 85 -17.50 -6.94 -6.75
C CYS A 85 -18.53 -7.41 -7.78
N CYS A 86 -19.44 -6.52 -8.17
CA CYS A 86 -20.36 -6.82 -9.25
C CYS A 86 -19.63 -6.81 -10.60
N GLU A 87 -20.17 -7.54 -11.58
CA GLU A 87 -19.53 -7.69 -12.89
C GLU A 87 -19.31 -6.36 -13.61
N SER A 88 -20.22 -5.40 -13.47
CA SER A 88 -20.13 -4.08 -14.11
C SER A 88 -18.98 -3.25 -13.54
N CYS A 89 -18.86 -3.16 -12.21
CA CYS A 89 -17.75 -2.46 -11.56
C CYS A 89 -16.42 -3.14 -11.81
N ASN A 90 -16.38 -4.48 -11.78
CA ASN A 90 -15.15 -5.22 -12.04
C ASN A 90 -14.67 -5.00 -13.49
N THR A 91 -15.58 -5.04 -14.46
CA THR A 91 -15.28 -4.75 -15.87
C THR A 91 -14.79 -3.32 -16.07
N LEU A 92 -15.46 -2.34 -15.43
CA LEU A 92 -15.06 -0.94 -15.51
C LEU A 92 -13.65 -0.73 -14.96
N MET A 93 -13.37 -1.24 -13.75
CA MET A 93 -12.05 -1.18 -13.10
C MET A 93 -10.96 -1.83 -13.97
N GLY A 94 -11.28 -2.98 -14.57
CA GLY A 94 -10.40 -3.67 -15.51
C GLY A 94 -9.97 -2.76 -16.66
N ARG A 95 -10.93 -2.06 -17.28
CA ARG A 95 -10.68 -1.17 -18.42
C ARG A 95 -10.01 0.15 -18.04
N THR A 96 -10.40 0.76 -16.92
CA THR A 96 -9.95 2.12 -16.55
C THR A 96 -8.64 2.13 -15.79
N LEU A 97 -8.33 1.06 -15.06
CA LEU A 97 -7.16 0.99 -14.19
C LEU A 97 -6.24 -0.17 -14.54
N GLU A 98 -6.75 -1.40 -14.59
CA GLU A 98 -5.90 -2.59 -14.72
C GLU A 98 -5.24 -2.73 -16.10
N GLU A 99 -5.97 -2.46 -17.18
CA GLU A 99 -5.44 -2.49 -18.54
C GLU A 99 -4.34 -1.43 -18.77
N PRO A 100 -4.55 -0.14 -18.42
CA PRO A 100 -3.50 0.87 -18.46
C PRO A 100 -2.28 0.50 -17.60
N MET A 101 -2.50 0.03 -16.38
CA MET A 101 -1.42 -0.38 -15.48
C MET A 101 -0.61 -1.54 -16.05
N ARG A 102 -1.28 -2.58 -16.57
CA ARG A 102 -0.62 -3.71 -17.23
C ARG A 102 0.24 -3.24 -18.40
N ALA A 103 -0.27 -2.35 -19.25
CA ALA A 103 0.47 -1.84 -20.40
C ALA A 103 1.73 -1.06 -19.97
N LEU A 104 1.64 -0.24 -18.91
CA LEU A 104 2.79 0.48 -18.36
C LEU A 104 3.83 -0.48 -17.78
N VAL A 105 3.39 -1.51 -17.07
CA VAL A 105 4.26 -2.55 -16.49
C VAL A 105 4.96 -3.35 -17.59
N GLU A 106 4.25 -3.70 -18.68
CA GLU A 106 4.82 -4.38 -19.85
C GLU A 106 5.86 -3.52 -20.59
N GLY A 107 5.67 -2.19 -20.60
CA GLY A 107 6.66 -1.24 -21.10
C GLY A 107 7.86 -1.01 -20.17
N GLY A 108 7.84 -1.58 -18.97
CA GLY A 108 8.93 -1.55 -18.00
C GLY A 108 9.26 -0.16 -17.46
N ASN A 109 10.48 -0.02 -16.95
CA ASN A 109 10.98 1.20 -16.31
C ASN A 109 10.74 2.47 -17.15
N SER A 110 11.03 2.46 -18.45
CA SER A 110 10.87 3.66 -19.29
C SER A 110 9.42 4.13 -19.39
N ALA A 111 8.47 3.19 -19.49
CA ALA A 111 7.05 3.52 -19.59
C ALA A 111 6.51 4.06 -18.25
N ILE A 112 6.88 3.44 -17.13
CA ILE A 112 6.43 3.83 -15.79
C ILE A 112 6.91 5.23 -15.43
N PHE A 113 8.21 5.50 -15.54
CA PHE A 113 8.77 6.81 -15.20
C PHE A 113 8.37 7.88 -16.23
N GLY A 114 8.25 7.51 -17.51
CA GLY A 114 7.73 8.41 -18.53
C GLY A 114 6.26 8.81 -18.29
N HIS A 115 5.41 7.89 -17.85
CA HIS A 115 4.02 8.21 -17.48
C HIS A 115 3.97 9.12 -16.25
N GLN A 116 4.79 8.83 -15.23
CA GLN A 116 4.86 9.69 -14.04
C GLN A 116 5.22 11.14 -14.39
N GLU A 117 6.19 11.34 -15.29
CA GLU A 117 6.64 12.68 -15.70
C GLU A 117 5.59 13.41 -16.56
N ASN A 118 4.95 12.71 -17.50
CA ASN A 118 4.06 13.34 -18.48
C ASN A 118 2.60 13.46 -18.03
N THR A 119 2.14 12.58 -17.15
CA THR A 119 0.72 12.48 -16.74
C THR A 119 0.53 12.60 -15.23
N GLY A 120 1.60 12.37 -14.44
CA GLY A 120 1.54 12.34 -12.98
C GLY A 120 1.36 10.92 -12.44
N HIS A 121 1.08 10.83 -11.13
CA HIS A 121 1.09 9.56 -10.40
C HIS A 121 -0.29 9.06 -9.96
N LEU A 122 -1.39 9.75 -10.33
CA LEU A 122 -2.73 9.43 -9.84
C LEU A 122 -3.16 7.99 -10.19
N LEU A 123 -2.86 7.53 -11.41
CA LEU A 123 -3.14 6.15 -11.82
C LEU A 123 -2.46 5.13 -10.89
N PHE A 124 -1.16 5.32 -10.64
CA PHE A 124 -0.39 4.44 -9.75
C PHE A 124 -0.93 4.49 -8.31
N TYR A 125 -1.22 5.69 -7.82
CA TYR A 125 -1.70 5.92 -6.47
C TYR A 125 -3.07 5.28 -6.22
N VAL A 126 -4.02 5.45 -7.15
CA VAL A 126 -5.33 4.80 -7.10
C VAL A 126 -5.19 3.28 -7.19
N TRP A 127 -4.31 2.78 -8.05
CA TRP A 127 -4.10 1.34 -8.23
C TRP A 127 -3.54 0.66 -6.96
N VAL A 128 -2.50 1.23 -6.33
CA VAL A 128 -2.00 0.69 -5.05
C VAL A 128 -2.98 0.92 -3.90
N GLY A 129 -3.75 2.02 -3.93
CA GLY A 129 -4.82 2.30 -2.98
C GLY A 129 -5.94 1.27 -3.05
N LEU A 130 -6.31 0.81 -4.26
CA LEU A 130 -7.24 -0.29 -4.43
C LEU A 130 -6.69 -1.57 -3.78
N ILE A 131 -5.45 -1.95 -4.04
CA ILE A 131 -4.85 -3.15 -3.43
C ILE A 131 -4.89 -3.07 -1.90
N PHE A 132 -4.47 -1.94 -1.33
CA PHE A 132 -4.51 -1.70 0.11
C PHE A 132 -5.93 -1.82 0.67
N LEU A 133 -6.90 -1.13 0.07
CA LEU A 133 -8.29 -1.20 0.53
C LEU A 133 -8.85 -2.63 0.43
N LYS A 134 -8.57 -3.33 -0.67
CA LYS A 134 -9.01 -4.72 -0.88
C LYS A 134 -8.43 -5.64 0.21
N LEU A 135 -7.12 -5.53 0.52
CA LEU A 135 -6.45 -6.30 1.58
C LEU A 135 -7.21 -6.18 2.90
N HIS A 136 -7.45 -4.95 3.36
CA HIS A 136 -8.09 -4.70 4.65
C HIS A 136 -9.58 -5.04 4.67
N LEU A 137 -10.31 -4.85 3.56
CA LEU A 137 -11.69 -5.33 3.44
C LEU A 137 -11.77 -6.87 3.45
N LYS A 138 -10.70 -7.59 3.14
CA LYS A 138 -10.69 -9.05 3.22
C LYS A 138 -10.52 -9.56 4.65
N ASP A 139 -9.83 -8.82 5.50
CA ASP A 139 -9.55 -9.21 6.89
C ASP A 139 -10.80 -9.39 7.74
N ARG A 140 -11.92 -8.71 7.41
CA ARG A 140 -13.24 -8.97 8.03
C ARG A 140 -13.86 -10.32 7.71
N ARG A 141 -13.31 -11.07 6.75
CA ARG A 141 -13.81 -12.42 6.38
C ARG A 141 -12.88 -13.52 6.84
N LEU A 142 -11.70 -13.16 7.36
CA LEU A 142 -10.67 -14.09 7.77
C LEU A 142 -10.65 -14.16 9.28
N ARG A 143 -10.66 -15.37 9.84
CA ARG A 143 -10.63 -15.56 11.29
C ARG A 143 -9.27 -15.14 11.86
N ALA A 144 -9.26 -14.42 12.97
CA ALA A 144 -8.06 -14.17 13.75
C ALA A 144 -7.44 -15.49 14.23
N ASN A 145 -8.28 -16.46 14.65
CA ASN A 145 -7.83 -17.80 15.03
C ASN A 145 -8.35 -18.90 14.09
N ARG A 146 -7.42 -19.74 13.61
CA ARG A 146 -7.75 -20.94 12.81
C ARG A 146 -8.32 -22.08 13.65
N ASP A 147 -8.03 -22.12 14.94
CA ASP A 147 -8.65 -23.08 15.85
C ASP A 147 -10.11 -22.69 16.07
N LEU A 148 -11.02 -23.46 15.46
CA LEU A 148 -12.47 -23.21 15.52
C LEU A 148 -13.05 -23.27 16.93
N ARG A 149 -12.30 -23.84 17.89
CA ARG A 149 -12.69 -23.90 19.32
C ARG A 149 -12.42 -22.59 20.05
N LYS A 150 -11.61 -21.69 19.47
CA LYS A 150 -11.32 -20.35 20.00
C LYS A 150 -12.32 -19.34 19.45
N SER A 151 -12.13 -18.07 19.79
CA SER A 151 -12.95 -16.95 19.33
C SER A 151 -13.25 -17.03 17.83
N ALA A 152 -14.49 -16.67 17.48
CA ALA A 152 -14.92 -16.50 16.10
C ALA A 152 -14.52 -15.13 15.51
N ALA A 153 -13.82 -14.29 16.29
CA ALA A 153 -13.34 -12.99 15.86
C ALA A 153 -12.54 -13.09 14.56
N THR A 154 -12.79 -12.11 13.70
CA THR A 154 -12.09 -11.87 12.45
C THR A 154 -10.79 -11.11 12.70
N ILE A 155 -9.89 -11.09 11.72
CA ILE A 155 -8.61 -10.36 11.84
C ILE A 155 -8.88 -8.88 12.11
N SER A 156 -9.84 -8.28 11.40
CA SER A 156 -10.18 -6.87 11.62
C SER A 156 -10.77 -6.58 13.00
N GLU A 157 -11.48 -7.54 13.62
CA GLU A 157 -12.00 -7.38 14.98
C GLU A 157 -10.90 -7.52 16.03
N ASP A 158 -9.97 -8.47 15.86
CA ASP A 158 -8.84 -8.69 16.76
C ASP A 158 -7.82 -7.54 16.72
N LEU A 159 -7.67 -6.92 15.55
CA LEU A 159 -6.83 -5.73 15.34
C LEU A 159 -7.57 -4.41 15.50
N GLU A 160 -8.83 -4.42 15.94
CA GLU A 160 -9.63 -3.23 16.25
C GLU A 160 -9.66 -2.19 15.10
N TYR A 161 -9.94 -2.64 13.88
CA TYR A 161 -9.95 -1.76 12.70
C TYR A 161 -10.91 -0.58 12.87
N ASN A 162 -10.39 0.63 12.70
CA ASN A 162 -11.17 1.83 12.47
C ASN A 162 -11.64 1.89 11.00
N TRP A 163 -12.81 1.31 10.73
CA TRP A 163 -13.39 1.33 9.38
C TRP A 163 -13.62 2.74 8.85
N GLN A 164 -14.05 3.68 9.69
CA GLN A 164 -14.27 5.07 9.28
C GLN A 164 -12.97 5.70 8.72
N GLY A 165 -11.82 5.30 9.26
CA GLY A 165 -10.50 5.71 8.79
C GLY A 165 -10.16 5.26 7.35
N LEU A 166 -10.92 4.34 6.75
CA LEU A 166 -10.74 3.92 5.34
C LEU A 166 -11.72 4.61 4.38
N HIS A 167 -12.66 5.42 4.90
CA HIS A 167 -13.72 6.05 4.10
C HIS A 167 -13.18 6.99 3.02
N TYR A 168 -12.19 7.82 3.37
CA TYR A 168 -11.57 8.72 2.39
C TYR A 168 -10.84 7.92 1.31
N LEU A 169 -10.15 6.82 1.67
CA LEU A 169 -9.44 6.00 0.70
C LEU A 169 -10.42 5.34 -0.25
N HIS A 170 -11.54 4.82 0.27
CA HIS A 170 -12.64 4.29 -0.57
C HIS A 170 -13.17 5.35 -1.53
N THR A 171 -13.36 6.57 -1.07
CA THR A 171 -13.79 7.69 -1.92
C THR A 171 -12.76 7.98 -3.01
N LEU A 172 -11.48 8.03 -2.66
CA LEU A 172 -10.38 8.29 -3.57
C LEU A 172 -10.27 7.20 -4.65
N VAL A 173 -10.26 5.94 -4.26
CA VAL A 173 -10.06 4.84 -5.21
C VAL A 173 -11.26 4.62 -6.12
N ARG A 174 -12.42 5.19 -5.79
CA ARG A 174 -13.63 5.17 -6.63
C ARG A 174 -13.69 6.28 -7.67
N CYS A 175 -12.71 7.19 -7.71
CA CYS A 175 -12.74 8.32 -8.64
C CYS A 175 -12.91 7.90 -10.12
N PHE A 176 -12.42 6.72 -10.50
CA PHE A 176 -12.63 6.16 -11.85
C PHE A 176 -14.09 5.80 -12.16
N ALA A 177 -14.89 5.51 -11.14
CA ALA A 177 -16.29 5.11 -11.26
C ALA A 177 -17.25 6.28 -11.04
N THR A 178 -16.85 7.27 -10.25
CA THR A 178 -17.71 8.39 -9.83
C THR A 178 -17.39 9.70 -10.54
N GLY A 179 -16.23 9.79 -11.21
CA GLY A 179 -15.76 11.06 -11.79
C GLY A 179 -15.27 12.07 -10.75
N THR A 180 -15.08 11.66 -9.50
CA THR A 180 -14.60 12.53 -8.42
C THR A 180 -13.27 13.19 -8.80
N VAL A 181 -13.22 14.51 -8.72
CA VAL A 181 -12.00 15.28 -8.95
C VAL A 181 -11.10 15.17 -7.72
N ILE A 182 -9.86 14.72 -7.89
CA ILE A 182 -8.89 14.61 -6.81
C ILE A 182 -7.93 15.78 -6.87
N ASP A 183 -8.04 16.70 -5.92
CA ASP A 183 -7.08 17.79 -5.78
C ASP A 183 -5.73 17.23 -5.30
N PRO A 184 -4.58 17.73 -5.79
CA PRO A 184 -3.27 17.29 -5.34
C PRO A 184 -3.05 17.33 -3.82
N SER A 185 -3.73 18.23 -3.10
CA SER A 185 -3.71 18.32 -1.64
C SER A 185 -4.38 17.13 -0.93
N ALA A 186 -5.29 16.41 -1.60
CA ALA A 186 -5.93 15.22 -1.06
C ALA A 186 -5.08 13.95 -1.21
N LEU A 187 -3.91 14.05 -1.88
CA LEU A 187 -2.99 12.93 -2.04
C LEU A 187 -2.01 12.87 -0.87
N GLY A 188 -1.85 11.68 -0.31
CA GLY A 188 -0.80 11.38 0.64
C GLY A 188 0.56 11.19 -0.03
N SER A 189 1.51 10.68 0.74
CA SER A 189 2.87 10.40 0.29
C SER A 189 2.87 9.29 -0.72
N PHE A 190 3.59 9.51 -1.82
CA PHE A 190 3.77 8.53 -2.88
C PHE A 190 5.19 8.58 -3.43
N VAL A 191 5.79 7.41 -3.61
CA VAL A 191 7.14 7.26 -4.17
C VAL A 191 7.11 6.16 -5.22
N CYS A 192 7.53 6.47 -6.45
CA CYS A 192 7.91 5.49 -7.45
C CYS A 192 9.44 5.43 -7.51
N ILE A 193 10.02 4.26 -7.26
CA ILE A 193 11.48 4.10 -7.17
C ILE A 193 11.98 2.94 -8.03
N ARG A 194 13.18 3.09 -8.59
CA ARG A 194 13.86 2.03 -9.35
C ARG A 194 14.38 0.97 -8.40
N VAL A 195 14.17 -0.28 -8.75
CA VAL A 195 14.63 -1.44 -8.00
C VAL A 195 15.61 -2.23 -8.85
N GLN A 196 16.66 -2.78 -8.22
CA GLN A 196 17.61 -3.65 -8.89
C GLN A 196 16.87 -4.85 -9.50
N GLU A 197 17.19 -5.15 -10.75
CA GLU A 197 16.66 -6.32 -11.42
C GLU A 197 17.35 -7.56 -10.85
N ASP A 198 16.59 -8.43 -10.20
CA ASP A 198 17.12 -9.71 -9.71
C ASP A 198 17.41 -10.63 -10.91
N LEU A 199 18.43 -11.48 -10.79
CA LEU A 199 18.79 -12.48 -11.83
C LEU A 199 17.63 -13.45 -12.14
N SER A 200 16.64 -13.58 -11.25
CA SER A 200 15.38 -14.29 -11.53
C SER A 200 14.36 -13.34 -12.17
N ALA A 201 14.00 -13.63 -13.42
CA ALA A 201 13.28 -12.77 -14.37
C ALA A 201 11.89 -12.22 -13.97
N LYS A 202 11.38 -12.45 -12.75
CA LYS A 202 10.04 -12.04 -12.30
C LYS A 202 10.02 -11.78 -10.80
N SER A 203 10.12 -10.51 -10.41
CA SER A 203 10.17 -10.12 -9.00
C SER A 203 8.89 -9.40 -8.57
N PHE A 204 8.18 -9.97 -7.60
CA PHE A 204 7.01 -9.35 -6.96
C PHE A 204 7.22 -9.36 -5.46
N ASP A 205 6.93 -8.24 -4.80
CA ASP A 205 6.90 -8.12 -3.35
C ASP A 205 5.74 -7.20 -2.94
N LEU A 206 5.11 -7.52 -1.82
CA LEU A 206 3.97 -6.80 -1.29
C LEU A 206 4.13 -6.71 0.22
N ALA A 207 4.01 -5.50 0.76
CA ALA A 207 3.93 -5.26 2.19
C ALA A 207 2.94 -4.13 2.46
N ASP A 208 2.23 -4.22 3.58
CA ASP A 208 1.31 -3.18 4.04
C ASP A 208 1.40 -3.04 5.56
N LEU A 209 0.92 -1.90 6.06
CA LEU A 209 0.65 -1.69 7.47
C LEU A 209 -0.59 -0.83 7.63
N TYR A 210 -1.63 -1.43 8.23
CA TYR A 210 -2.91 -0.78 8.49
C TYR A 210 -2.76 0.50 9.33
N ASP A 211 -2.03 0.43 10.45
CA ASP A 211 -1.88 1.56 11.39
C ASP A 211 -1.18 2.77 10.76
N ALA A 212 -0.25 2.50 9.85
CA ALA A 212 0.43 3.56 9.09
C ALA A 212 -0.28 3.90 7.78
N GLN A 213 -1.44 3.30 7.50
CA GLN A 213 -2.16 3.35 6.23
C GLN A 213 -1.24 3.36 5.01
N ALA A 214 -0.30 2.43 4.98
CA ALA A 214 0.80 2.43 4.03
C ALA A 214 0.94 1.09 3.31
N ILE A 215 1.37 1.15 2.05
CA ILE A 215 1.61 -0.02 1.21
C ILE A 215 2.91 0.13 0.41
N MET A 216 3.56 -0.99 0.16
CA MET A 216 4.65 -1.16 -0.79
C MET A 216 4.29 -2.26 -1.78
N VAL A 217 4.41 -1.96 -3.07
CA VAL A 217 4.25 -2.94 -4.16
C VAL A 217 5.48 -2.89 -5.06
N ARG A 218 6.26 -3.97 -5.12
CA ARG A 218 7.35 -4.15 -6.09
C ARG A 218 6.84 -4.93 -7.30
N ILE A 219 7.16 -4.43 -8.48
CA ILE A 219 6.89 -5.05 -9.78
C ILE A 219 8.17 -4.95 -10.60
N ASP A 220 8.83 -6.09 -10.82
CA ASP A 220 10.08 -6.19 -11.57
C ASP A 220 11.14 -5.18 -11.06
N GLY A 221 11.59 -4.28 -11.94
CA GLY A 221 12.64 -3.29 -11.68
C GLY A 221 12.15 -1.96 -11.12
N PHE A 222 10.94 -1.88 -10.57
CA PHE A 222 10.42 -0.70 -9.89
C PHE A 222 9.48 -1.07 -8.72
N ALA A 223 9.23 -0.09 -7.86
CA ALA A 223 8.29 -0.25 -6.76
C ALA A 223 7.54 1.06 -6.47
N PHE A 224 6.35 0.90 -5.90
CA PHE A 224 5.51 1.96 -5.40
C PHE A 224 5.45 1.86 -3.87
N LEU A 225 5.63 2.99 -3.19
CA LEU A 225 5.37 3.14 -1.77
C LEU A 225 4.34 4.24 -1.60
N ALA A 226 3.29 4.01 -0.81
CA ALA A 226 2.27 5.00 -0.54
C ALA A 226 1.91 5.01 0.95
N ALA A 227 1.62 6.20 1.47
CA ALA A 227 0.89 6.40 2.73
C ALA A 227 -0.31 7.29 2.41
N PHE A 228 -1.51 6.88 2.82
CA PHE A 228 -2.73 7.45 2.26
C PHE A 228 -3.32 8.61 3.06
N ASN A 229 -3.08 8.65 4.37
CA ASN A 229 -3.74 9.57 5.33
C ASN A 229 -2.87 10.75 5.77
N ASP A 230 -1.75 11.00 5.08
CA ASP A 230 -0.68 11.84 5.63
C ASP A 230 -0.50 13.18 4.90
N ALA A 231 -1.29 13.44 3.86
CA ALA A 231 -1.18 14.63 2.99
C ALA A 231 0.27 14.98 2.60
N ARG A 232 1.09 13.96 2.28
CA ARG A 232 2.51 14.05 1.91
C ARG A 232 3.49 14.30 3.06
N GLY A 233 3.00 14.33 4.30
CA GLY A 233 3.79 14.65 5.49
C GLY A 233 4.99 13.73 5.67
N SER A 234 4.78 12.41 5.67
CA SER A 234 5.86 11.43 5.86
C SER A 234 6.84 11.45 4.69
N GLY A 235 6.36 11.68 3.46
CA GLY A 235 7.13 11.78 2.24
C GLY A 235 8.09 12.97 2.24
N LEU A 236 7.72 14.10 2.84
CA LEU A 236 8.61 15.25 3.00
C LEU A 236 9.86 14.90 3.82
N PHE A 237 9.68 14.15 4.91
CA PHE A 237 10.80 13.69 5.74
C PHE A 237 11.58 12.56 5.06
N LEU A 238 10.89 11.62 4.41
CA LEU A 238 11.50 10.51 3.67
C LEU A 238 12.37 11.03 2.51
N LYS A 239 11.99 12.16 1.90
CA LYS A 239 12.74 12.82 0.83
C LYS A 239 14.21 13.05 1.20
N GLN A 240 14.51 13.35 2.47
CA GLN A 240 15.88 13.56 2.94
C GLN A 240 16.76 12.31 2.77
N LYS A 241 16.16 11.11 2.86
CA LYS A 241 16.84 9.85 2.54
C LYS A 241 16.86 9.60 1.03
N LEU A 242 15.74 9.80 0.36
CA LEU A 242 15.62 9.56 -1.09
C LEU A 242 16.60 10.42 -1.91
N ASP A 243 16.84 11.67 -1.52
CA ASP A 243 17.78 12.58 -2.21
C ASP A 243 19.23 12.10 -2.17
N ARG A 244 19.55 11.15 -1.27
CA ARG A 244 20.87 10.54 -1.14
C ARG A 244 20.98 9.20 -1.86
N VAL A 245 19.87 8.66 -2.39
CA VAL A 245 19.84 7.42 -3.17
C VAL A 245 20.32 7.75 -4.59
N THR A 246 21.50 7.24 -4.96
CA THR A 246 22.15 7.57 -6.23
C THR A 246 21.90 6.54 -7.35
N GLY A 247 21.21 5.44 -7.06
CA GLY A 247 20.95 4.36 -8.01
C GLY A 247 19.75 3.50 -7.63
N PRO A 248 19.48 2.41 -8.37
CA PRO A 248 18.39 1.49 -8.06
C PRO A 248 18.57 0.86 -6.68
N VAL A 249 17.49 0.80 -5.90
CA VAL A 249 17.51 0.18 -4.58
C VAL A 249 17.36 -1.34 -4.72
N SER A 250 17.98 -2.07 -3.81
CA SER A 250 17.74 -3.51 -3.68
C SER A 250 16.49 -3.84 -2.88
N SER A 251 16.10 -5.11 -2.85
CA SER A 251 14.95 -5.60 -2.07
C SER A 251 15.04 -5.26 -0.57
N LEU A 252 16.23 -5.34 0.04
CA LEU A 252 16.43 -4.99 1.45
C LEU A 252 16.29 -3.49 1.69
N GLN A 253 16.90 -2.68 0.83
CA GLN A 253 16.79 -1.21 0.87
C GLN A 253 15.36 -0.74 0.62
N LEU A 254 14.64 -1.40 -0.27
CA LEU A 254 13.23 -1.11 -0.55
C LEU A 254 12.36 -1.35 0.69
N ARG A 255 12.54 -2.50 1.36
CA ARG A 255 11.82 -2.80 2.61
C ARG A 255 12.19 -1.84 3.74
N GLU A 256 13.44 -1.39 3.81
CA GLU A 256 13.81 -0.32 4.74
C GLU A 256 13.08 0.98 4.40
N LEU A 257 13.08 1.44 3.14
CA LEU A 257 12.36 2.65 2.75
C LEU A 257 10.86 2.57 3.08
N PHE A 258 10.25 1.40 2.94
CA PHE A 258 8.86 1.20 3.34
C PHE A 258 8.68 1.25 4.87
N ALA A 259 9.57 0.61 5.63
CA ALA A 259 9.58 0.70 7.08
C ALA A 259 9.77 2.15 7.56
N GLU A 260 10.60 2.93 6.87
CA GLU A 260 10.79 4.36 7.12
C GLU A 260 9.54 5.18 6.82
N LEU A 261 8.87 4.92 5.71
CA LEU A 261 7.60 5.59 5.39
C LEU A 261 6.56 5.34 6.49
N CYS A 262 6.41 4.08 6.91
CA CYS A 262 5.53 3.71 8.00
C CYS A 262 5.92 4.40 9.32
N PHE A 263 7.21 4.34 9.66
CA PHE A 263 7.75 4.93 10.87
C PHE A 263 7.48 6.44 10.94
N LEU A 264 7.76 7.16 9.85
CA LEU A 264 7.53 8.60 9.77
C LEU A 264 6.04 8.93 9.84
N ASN A 265 5.18 8.17 9.16
CA ASN A 265 3.73 8.41 9.20
C ASN A 265 3.13 8.21 10.60
N LEU A 266 3.58 7.17 11.31
CA LEU A 266 3.17 6.90 12.71
C LEU A 266 3.64 7.98 13.69
N HIS A 267 4.65 8.78 13.32
CA HIS A 267 5.18 9.86 14.14
C HIS A 267 4.69 11.25 13.73
N LEU A 268 3.85 11.38 12.70
CA LEU A 268 3.24 12.68 12.39
C LEU A 268 2.37 13.13 13.57
N LYS A 269 2.51 14.40 13.95
CA LYS A 269 1.68 15.00 15.01
C LYS A 269 0.23 15.12 14.61
N GLU A 270 -0.01 15.37 13.32
CA GLU A 270 -1.32 15.58 12.76
C GLU A 270 -1.41 14.87 11.40
N HIS A 271 -2.53 14.19 11.18
CA HIS A 271 -2.95 13.68 9.89
C HIS A 271 -4.00 14.66 9.33
N PRO A 272 -3.66 15.48 8.31
CA PRO A 272 -4.55 16.54 7.86
C PRO A 272 -5.90 15.98 7.39
N PRO A 273 -7.02 16.63 7.74
CA PRO A 273 -8.32 16.16 7.30
C PRO A 273 -8.45 16.26 5.78
N ILE A 274 -8.91 15.18 5.15
CA ILE A 274 -9.30 15.16 3.74
C ILE A 274 -10.81 15.34 3.68
N GLN A 275 -11.26 16.34 2.92
CA GLN A 275 -12.65 16.75 2.82
C GLN A 275 -13.22 16.45 1.44
N SER A 276 -14.53 16.18 1.38
CA SER A 276 -15.29 16.12 0.14
C SER A 276 -16.16 17.36 -0.01
N GLY A 277 -15.98 18.08 -1.12
CA GLY A 277 -16.81 19.21 -1.53
C GLY A 277 -17.76 18.82 -2.65
N PHE A 278 -18.98 19.37 -2.62
CA PHE A 278 -20.06 19.01 -3.55
C PHE A 278 -20.73 20.26 -4.14
N SER A 279 -21.07 20.19 -5.41
CA SER A 279 -22.12 20.99 -6.03
C SER A 279 -23.19 20.01 -6.53
N LEU A 280 -24.36 20.01 -5.90
CA LEU A 280 -25.45 19.07 -6.25
C LEU A 280 -26.12 19.46 -7.57
N ASP A 281 -26.20 20.77 -7.85
CA ASP A 281 -26.79 21.32 -9.07
C ASP A 281 -25.87 21.11 -10.27
N ASP A 282 -24.55 21.31 -10.08
CA ASP A 282 -23.56 21.13 -11.15
C ASP A 282 -23.09 19.67 -11.28
N GLU A 283 -23.54 18.78 -10.38
CA GLU A 283 -23.14 17.36 -10.36
C GLU A 283 -21.62 17.18 -10.27
N LEU A 284 -21.01 17.94 -9.35
CA LEU A 284 -19.57 17.94 -9.12
C LEU A 284 -19.23 17.47 -7.70
N HIS A 285 -18.29 16.53 -7.62
CA HIS A 285 -17.66 16.10 -6.38
C HIS A 285 -16.14 16.23 -6.50
N ALA A 286 -15.52 16.87 -5.50
CA ALA A 286 -14.08 16.98 -5.41
C ALA A 286 -13.57 16.62 -4.01
N MET A 287 -12.42 15.94 -3.95
CA MET A 287 -11.67 15.72 -2.72
C MET A 287 -10.56 16.76 -2.59
N LYS A 288 -10.43 17.36 -1.41
CA LYS A 288 -9.39 18.35 -1.08
C LYS A 288 -8.82 18.09 0.31
N GLY A 289 -7.51 18.25 0.46
CA GLY A 289 -6.85 18.18 1.77
C GLY A 289 -6.56 19.58 2.31
N GLU A 290 -6.41 19.69 3.62
CA GLU A 290 -5.84 20.87 4.23
C GLU A 290 -4.30 20.85 4.11
N ILE A 291 -3.71 21.99 3.72
CA ILE A 291 -2.25 22.11 3.65
C ILE A 291 -1.74 22.50 5.03
N ILE A 292 -1.17 21.53 5.74
CA ILE A 292 -0.55 21.72 7.05
C ILE A 292 0.95 21.49 6.91
N VAL A 293 1.76 22.30 7.61
CA VAL A 293 3.21 22.05 7.69
C VAL A 293 3.41 20.82 8.58
N PRO A 294 3.93 19.69 8.04
CA PRO A 294 3.99 18.47 8.80
C PRO A 294 5.07 18.57 9.89
N GLU A 295 4.72 18.08 11.08
CA GLU A 295 5.63 17.97 12.21
C GLU A 295 5.66 16.54 12.73
N LEU A 296 6.80 16.12 13.29
CA LEU A 296 6.96 14.83 13.93
C LEU A 296 6.96 14.97 15.44
N HIS A 297 6.39 13.99 16.13
CA HIS A 297 6.71 13.70 17.52
C HIS A 297 8.19 13.33 17.67
N GLU A 298 8.68 13.29 18.91
CA GLU A 298 9.99 12.68 19.16
C GLU A 298 10.00 11.25 18.63
N LEU A 299 11.04 10.90 17.87
CA LEU A 299 11.15 9.63 17.17
C LEU A 299 11.40 8.49 18.17
N ASP A 300 10.42 7.60 18.34
CA ASP A 300 10.56 6.39 19.12
C ASP A 300 11.18 5.26 18.29
N TYR A 301 12.49 5.11 18.42
CA TYR A 301 13.24 4.04 17.75
C TYR A 301 12.82 2.62 18.17
N GLY A 302 12.07 2.46 19.25
CA GLY A 302 11.37 1.22 19.59
C GLY A 302 10.34 0.85 18.52
N VAL A 303 9.57 1.80 18.01
CA VAL A 303 8.62 1.56 16.90
C VAL A 303 9.39 1.14 15.64
N ARG A 304 10.48 1.85 15.30
CA ARG A 304 11.33 1.48 14.16
C ARG A 304 11.90 0.06 14.31
N ALA A 305 12.29 -0.33 15.52
CA ALA A 305 12.76 -1.68 15.81
C ALA A 305 11.70 -2.74 15.51
N HIS A 306 10.46 -2.54 15.98
CA HIS A 306 9.35 -3.47 15.73
C HIS A 306 9.03 -3.58 14.23
N LEU A 307 9.01 -2.46 13.50
CA LEU A 307 8.82 -2.46 12.04
C LEU A 307 9.93 -3.26 11.34
N HIS A 308 11.18 -3.06 11.74
CA HIS A 308 12.31 -3.80 11.19
C HIS A 308 12.20 -5.30 11.50
N GLU A 309 11.91 -5.68 12.74
CA GLU A 309 11.71 -7.08 13.10
C GLU A 309 10.60 -7.72 12.27
N TYR A 310 9.50 -6.99 12.04
CA TYR A 310 8.38 -7.47 11.23
C TYR A 310 8.79 -7.67 9.75
N TYR A 311 9.32 -6.64 9.09
CA TYR A 311 9.59 -6.69 7.64
C TYR A 311 10.83 -7.50 7.27
N PHE A 312 11.77 -7.68 8.20
CA PHE A 312 13.00 -8.45 7.98
C PHE A 312 12.98 -9.83 8.62
N ARG A 313 11.89 -10.28 9.27
CA ARG A 313 11.83 -11.54 10.02
C ARG A 313 12.38 -12.75 9.26
N ASP A 314 12.08 -12.86 7.97
CA ASP A 314 12.47 -13.99 7.13
C ASP A 314 13.89 -13.87 6.57
N GLN A 315 14.51 -12.70 6.74
CA GLN A 315 15.85 -12.33 6.29
C GLN A 315 16.87 -12.28 7.44
N ILE A 316 16.42 -12.18 8.70
CA ILE A 316 17.30 -12.22 9.87
C ILE A 316 18.12 -13.52 9.85
N GLY A 317 19.45 -13.39 9.94
CA GLY A 317 20.41 -14.51 9.83
C GLY A 317 20.76 -14.93 8.39
N LYS A 318 20.14 -14.33 7.36
CA LYS A 318 20.48 -14.54 5.94
C LYS A 318 21.14 -13.31 5.31
N ILE A 319 20.97 -12.14 5.94
CA ILE A 319 21.61 -10.90 5.53
C ILE A 319 23.11 -11.05 5.72
N LYS A 320 23.86 -11.13 4.61
CA LYS A 320 25.32 -11.05 4.65
C LYS A 320 25.72 -9.58 4.68
N ASN A 321 26.56 -9.19 5.63
CA ASN A 321 27.12 -7.85 5.71
C ASN A 321 28.62 -7.94 6.00
N TYR A 322 29.46 -7.22 5.24
CA TYR A 322 30.92 -7.24 5.47
C TYR A 322 31.39 -6.23 6.53
N GLN A 323 30.51 -5.34 7.01
CA GLN A 323 30.81 -4.35 8.05
C GLN A 323 30.39 -4.80 9.46
N PHE A 324 29.39 -5.68 9.56
CA PHE A 324 28.78 -6.07 10.83
C PHE A 324 28.57 -7.58 10.90
N SER A 325 28.85 -8.17 12.06
CA SER A 325 28.50 -9.56 12.35
C SER A 325 26.97 -9.74 12.47
N ASP A 326 26.49 -10.98 12.33
CA ASP A 326 25.07 -11.31 12.49
C ASP A 326 24.49 -10.84 13.83
N ALA A 327 25.27 -10.98 14.91
CA ALA A 327 24.85 -10.54 16.25
C ALA A 327 24.70 -9.00 16.32
N GLU A 328 25.59 -8.25 15.66
CA GLU A 328 25.49 -6.79 15.56
C GLU A 328 24.31 -6.37 14.70
N ILE A 329 24.05 -7.04 13.57
CA ILE A 329 22.88 -6.78 12.72
C ILE A 329 21.60 -6.97 13.53
N VAL A 330 21.49 -8.08 14.26
CA VAL A 330 20.31 -8.36 15.11
C VAL A 330 20.16 -7.30 16.20
N ALA A 331 21.25 -6.90 16.87
CA ALA A 331 21.19 -5.85 17.89
C ALA A 331 20.80 -4.48 17.31
N MET A 332 21.26 -4.14 16.11
CA MET A 332 20.89 -2.91 15.41
C MET A 332 19.44 -2.94 14.93
N ILE A 333 18.93 -4.09 14.49
CA ILE A 333 17.50 -4.26 14.16
C ILE A 333 16.66 -4.05 15.42
N LYS A 334 17.01 -4.71 16.52
CA LYS A 334 16.31 -4.62 17.82
C LYS A 334 16.34 -3.24 18.48
N SER A 335 17.34 -2.43 18.15
CA SER A 335 17.44 -1.04 18.63
C SER A 335 16.87 -0.03 17.63
N GLY A 336 16.36 -0.50 16.49
CA GLY A 336 15.87 0.38 15.44
C GLY A 336 16.96 1.24 14.83
N ARG A 337 18.24 0.82 14.85
CA ARG A 337 19.38 1.60 14.32
C ARG A 337 19.97 1.04 13.03
N MET A 338 19.53 -0.15 12.60
CA MET A 338 20.02 -0.77 11.37
C MET A 338 19.70 0.10 10.14
N THR A 339 20.63 0.17 9.20
CA THR A 339 20.39 0.70 7.85
C THR A 339 21.14 -0.11 6.81
N PHE A 340 20.49 -0.32 5.67
CA PHE A 340 20.97 -0.94 4.44
C PHE A 340 21.11 0.10 3.32
N LEU A 341 20.75 1.36 3.57
CA LEU A 341 20.79 2.43 2.58
C LEU A 341 22.16 3.08 2.49
N PHE A 342 22.79 3.37 3.63
CA PHE A 342 23.97 4.23 3.66
C PHE A 342 25.11 3.68 4.52
N ASP A 343 26.35 3.94 4.09
CA ASP A 343 27.54 3.70 4.90
C ASP A 343 27.68 4.72 6.05
N ARG A 344 28.74 4.56 6.85
CA ARG A 344 29.03 5.45 7.99
C ARG A 344 29.31 6.91 7.59
N ASN A 345 29.67 7.15 6.34
CA ASN A 345 29.90 8.49 5.77
C ASN A 345 28.67 9.05 5.06
N GLY A 346 27.56 8.30 5.07
CA GLY A 346 26.32 8.67 4.43
C GLY A 346 26.24 8.41 2.93
N ARG A 347 27.19 7.65 2.35
CA ARG A 347 27.17 7.26 0.93
C ARG A 347 26.22 6.09 0.71
N PHE A 348 25.47 6.12 -0.38
CA PHE A 348 24.52 5.06 -0.74
C PHE A 348 25.25 3.76 -1.11
N PHE A 349 24.72 2.62 -0.66
CA PHE A 349 25.22 1.31 -1.04
C PHE A 349 24.67 0.90 -2.42
N GLU A 350 25.52 0.86 -3.45
CA GLU A 350 25.12 0.49 -4.81
C GLU A 350 24.80 -1.01 -4.97
N THR A 351 25.49 -1.86 -4.21
CA THR A 351 25.09 -3.24 -3.98
C THR A 351 24.66 -3.32 -2.52
N SER A 352 23.55 -3.99 -2.20
CA SER A 352 22.86 -4.00 -0.88
C SER A 352 23.72 -4.39 0.33
N VAL A 353 24.97 -4.73 0.06
CA VAL A 353 25.98 -5.16 0.99
C VAL A 353 27.19 -4.27 0.73
N ALA A 354 27.70 -3.63 1.78
CA ALA A 354 28.95 -2.87 1.69
C ALA A 354 30.03 -3.68 0.94
N GLU A 355 30.72 -3.09 -0.02
CA GLU A 355 31.83 -3.79 -0.69
C GLU A 355 32.85 -4.28 0.35
N PRO A 356 33.43 -5.47 0.17
CA PRO A 356 34.52 -5.90 1.04
C PRO A 356 35.64 -4.85 1.00
N PRO A 357 36.31 -4.54 2.12
CA PRO A 357 37.43 -3.62 2.11
C PRO A 357 38.50 -4.12 1.11
N ALA A 358 39.24 -3.20 0.49
CA ALA A 358 40.20 -3.50 -0.58
C ALA A 358 41.24 -4.59 -0.26
N ASN A 359 41.39 -4.97 1.02
CA ASN A 359 42.30 -5.99 1.52
C ASN A 359 41.61 -7.30 1.97
N PHE A 360 40.33 -7.50 1.64
CA PHE A 360 39.62 -8.73 2.03
C PHE A 360 40.04 -9.90 1.13
N THR A 361 40.98 -10.72 1.60
CA THR A 361 41.23 -12.04 1.03
C THR A 361 40.23 -13.02 1.62
N ARG A 362 39.44 -13.65 0.75
CA ARG A 362 38.55 -14.75 1.13
C ARG A 362 39.45 -15.88 1.63
N SER A 363 39.48 -16.11 2.95
CA SER A 363 40.08 -17.34 3.47
C SER A 363 39.28 -18.49 2.91
N GLU A 364 39.93 -19.33 2.11
CA GLU A 364 39.36 -20.60 1.69
C GLU A 364 38.93 -21.37 2.94
N GLU A 365 37.63 -21.58 3.12
CA GLU A 365 37.13 -22.51 4.13
C GLU A 365 37.34 -23.95 3.63
N PRO A 366 37.68 -24.89 4.54
CA PRO A 366 37.88 -26.30 4.24
C PRO A 366 36.58 -27.04 3.86
#